data_AF-A0A7S0PWD0-F1
#
_entry.id   AF-A0A7S0PWD0-F1
#
_cell.length_a   1.000
_cell.length_b   1.000
_cell.length_c   1.000
_cell.angle_alpha   90.00
_cell.angle_beta   90.00
_cell.angle_gamma   90.00
#
_symmetry.space_group_name_H-M   'P 1'
#
loop_
_entity.id
_entity.type
_entity.pdbx_description
1 polymer ?
#
loop_
_entity_poly.entity_id
_entity_poly.type
_entity_poly.pdbx_seq_one_letter_code
_entity_poly.pdbx_strand_id
1 'polypeptide(L)'
;LKAGARGQQRELSRSMEPMVCSQMGHVYDAAAAVVGTGSHLRRVGLLEAGVGDEAPKMFDGAAREIVEQLAGMSRDIGVQLEKDVVKCRRRACCASCSQRTRRSGTRWATSVSRRASGWRRG
;
A
#
# COMPACT_ATOMS: atom_id res chain seq x y z
N LEU A 1 8.39 -0.48 -2.59
CA LEU A 1 6.97 -0.88 -2.57
C LEU A 1 6.56 -1.46 -1.22
N LYS A 2 7.13 -2.61 -0.78
CA LYS A 2 6.74 -3.26 0.48
C LYS A 2 7.00 -2.44 1.76
N ALA A 3 8.07 -1.64 1.81
CA ALA A 3 8.42 -0.87 3.01
C ALA A 3 7.51 0.36 3.25
N GLY A 4 7.14 1.08 2.19
CA GLY A 4 6.28 2.26 2.29
C GLY A 4 4.84 1.93 2.70
N ALA A 5 4.23 0.91 2.08
CA ALA A 5 2.89 0.44 2.44
C ALA A 5 2.84 -0.12 3.87
N ARG A 6 3.89 -0.82 4.33
CA ARG A 6 4.01 -1.26 5.73
C ARG A 6 4.12 -0.10 6.71
N GLY A 7 4.85 0.96 6.34
CA GLY A 7 4.93 2.19 7.13
C GLY A 7 3.58 2.89 7.27
N GLN A 8 2.85 3.03 6.15
CA GLN A 8 1.50 3.60 6.14
C GLN A 8 0.53 2.76 6.95
N GLN A 9 0.54 1.43 6.82
CA GLN A 9 -0.31 0.56 7.64
C GLN A 9 -0.02 0.72 9.15
N ARG A 10 1.26 0.83 9.53
CA ARG A 10 1.64 1.03 10.93
C ARG A 10 1.20 2.39 11.47
N GLU A 11 1.25 3.42 10.63
CA GLU A 11 0.78 4.76 10.97
C GLU A 11 -0.76 4.79 11.13
N LEU A 12 -1.48 4.08 10.26
CA LEU A 12 -2.93 3.90 10.35
C LEU A 12 -3.36 3.18 11.63
N SER A 13 -2.58 2.20 12.09
CA SER A 13 -2.86 1.57 13.39
C SER A 13 -2.66 2.52 14.57
N ARG A 14 -1.79 3.52 14.44
CA ARG A 14 -1.52 4.53 15.48
C ARG A 14 -2.54 5.66 15.48
N SER A 15 -3.15 5.97 14.35
CA SER A 15 -4.17 7.03 14.26
C SER A 15 -5.52 6.62 14.84
N MET A 16 -5.74 5.34 15.14
CA MET A 16 -7.01 4.84 15.69
C MET A 16 -7.30 5.35 17.11
N GLU A 17 -6.28 5.35 17.98
CA GLU A 17 -6.39 5.79 19.37
C GLU A 17 -6.83 7.26 19.51
N PRO A 18 -6.23 8.26 18.83
CA PRO A 18 -6.69 9.63 18.93
C PRO A 18 -8.11 9.85 18.38
N MET A 19 -8.56 9.08 17.39
CA MET A 19 -9.94 9.15 16.90
C MET A 19 -10.92 8.72 17.99
N VAL A 20 -10.67 7.56 18.62
CA VAL A 20 -11.49 7.06 19.73
C VAL A 20 -11.50 8.03 20.90
N CYS A 21 -10.34 8.57 21.28
CA CYS A 21 -10.23 9.53 22.38
C CYS A 21 -10.98 10.85 22.11
N SER A 22 -11.05 11.30 20.85
CA SER A 22 -11.72 12.56 20.49
C SER A 22 -13.23 12.53 20.78
N GLN A 23 -13.89 11.39 20.57
CA GLN A 23 -15.32 11.23 20.88
C GLN A 23 -15.60 11.33 22.38
N MET A 24 -14.68 10.86 23.23
CA MET A 24 -14.88 10.84 24.69
C MET A 24 -14.58 12.16 25.40
N GLY A 25 -14.00 13.14 24.71
CA GLY A 25 -13.59 14.42 25.32
C GLY A 25 -14.70 15.09 26.13
N HIS A 26 -15.91 15.16 25.56
CA HIS A 26 -17.05 15.80 26.23
C HIS A 26 -17.51 15.08 27.52
N VAL A 27 -17.36 13.76 27.59
CA VAL A 27 -17.68 12.97 28.79
C VAL A 27 -16.62 13.16 29.86
N TYR A 28 -15.35 13.23 29.46
CA TYR A 28 -14.26 13.56 30.38
C TYR A 28 -14.42 14.97 30.98
N ASP A 29 -14.80 15.95 30.16
CA ASP A 29 -15.06 17.33 30.63
C ASP A 29 -16.25 17.37 31.61
N ALA A 30 -17.33 16.65 31.29
CA ALA A 30 -18.50 16.54 32.17
C ALA A 30 -18.14 15.85 33.51
N ALA A 31 -17.33 14.79 33.47
CA ALA A 31 -16.86 14.11 34.67
C ALA A 31 -15.90 15.00 35.49
N ALA A 32 -15.01 15.77 34.84
CA ALA A 32 -14.08 16.67 35.51
C ALA A 32 -14.78 17.82 36.26
N ALA A 33 -15.95 18.26 35.76
CA ALA A 33 -16.77 19.29 36.39
C ALA A 33 -17.49 18.82 37.68
N VAL A 34 -17.51 17.52 37.99
CA VAL A 34 -18.20 16.98 39.17
C VAL A 34 -17.34 17.17 40.43
N VAL A 35 -17.84 17.99 41.36
CA VAL A 35 -17.19 18.29 42.65
C VAL A 35 -18.15 18.01 43.81
N GLY A 36 -17.60 17.67 44.99
CA GLY A 36 -18.36 17.47 46.24
C GLY A 36 -18.29 16.05 46.82
N THR A 37 -19.06 15.80 47.87
CA THR A 37 -19.19 14.48 48.52
C THR A 37 -19.90 13.49 47.60
N GLY A 38 -19.35 12.28 47.47
CA GLY A 38 -19.83 11.27 46.52
C GLY A 38 -19.49 11.58 45.05
N SER A 39 -18.62 12.56 44.79
CA SER A 39 -18.17 12.92 43.43
C SER A 39 -17.49 11.76 42.70
N HIS A 40 -16.86 10.82 43.41
CA HIS A 40 -16.21 9.68 42.77
C HIS A 40 -17.23 8.76 42.08
N LEU A 41 -18.28 8.34 42.77
CA LEU A 41 -19.30 7.44 42.20
C LEU A 41 -20.05 8.11 41.05
N ARG A 42 -20.33 9.42 41.15
CA ARG A 42 -20.98 10.18 40.07
C ARG A 42 -20.09 10.31 38.84
N ARG A 43 -18.78 10.53 39.03
CA ARG A 43 -17.81 10.55 37.93
C ARG A 43 -17.71 9.20 37.22
N VAL A 44 -17.65 8.12 38.00
CA VAL A 44 -17.61 6.76 37.45
C VAL A 44 -18.89 6.47 36.67
N GLY A 45 -20.07 6.79 37.21
CA GLY A 45 -21.34 6.57 36.50
C GLY A 45 -21.46 7.36 35.20
N LEU A 46 -20.96 8.61 35.16
CA LEU A 46 -20.93 9.41 33.93
C LEU A 46 -19.98 8.81 32.88
N LEU A 47 -18.83 8.33 33.31
CA LEU A 47 -17.86 7.70 32.41
C LEU A 47 -18.38 6.35 31.87
N GLU A 48 -18.98 5.52 32.73
CA GLU A 48 -19.56 4.23 32.33
C GLU A 48 -20.74 4.41 31.36
N ALA A 49 -21.63 5.36 31.64
CA ALA A 49 -22.73 5.70 30.75
C ALA A 49 -22.22 6.23 29.40
N GLY A 50 -21.25 7.16 29.44
CA GLY A 50 -20.64 7.71 28.24
C GLY A 50 -19.92 6.66 27.39
N VAL A 51 -19.20 5.72 28.01
CA VAL A 51 -18.57 4.59 27.31
C VAL A 51 -19.63 3.70 26.68
N GLY A 52 -20.73 3.40 27.37
CA GLY A 52 -21.83 2.60 26.83
C GLY A 52 -22.48 3.24 25.59
N ASP A 53 -22.73 4.55 25.63
CA ASP A 53 -23.44 5.27 24.57
C ASP A 53 -22.54 5.62 23.37
N GLU A 54 -21.25 5.85 23.61
CA GLU A 54 -20.30 6.28 22.57
C GLU A 54 -19.46 5.14 21.99
N ALA A 55 -19.32 4.00 22.69
CA ALA A 55 -18.56 2.85 22.20
C ALA A 55 -18.87 2.47 20.74
N PRO A 56 -20.13 2.23 20.35
CA PRO A 56 -20.42 1.85 18.97
C PRO A 56 -20.02 2.94 17.96
N LYS A 57 -20.24 4.22 18.28
CA LYS A 57 -19.91 5.34 17.40
C LYS A 57 -18.40 5.55 17.23
N MET A 58 -17.65 5.40 18.33
CA MET A 58 -16.19 5.50 18.35
C MET A 58 -15.54 4.45 17.46
N PHE A 59 -15.96 3.20 17.63
CA PHE A 59 -15.37 2.09 16.90
C PHE A 59 -15.86 2.02 15.45
N ASP A 60 -17.13 2.30 15.17
CA ASP A 60 -17.65 2.30 13.80
C ASP A 60 -17.04 3.44 12.97
N GLY A 61 -16.91 4.64 13.54
CA GLY A 61 -16.28 5.78 12.86
C GLY A 61 -14.82 5.52 12.54
N ALA A 62 -14.03 5.11 13.55
CA ALA A 62 -12.61 4.83 13.37
C ALA A 62 -12.36 3.63 12.46
N ALA A 63 -13.13 2.55 12.60
CA ALA A 63 -12.97 1.35 11.77
C ALA A 63 -13.31 1.62 10.31
N ARG A 64 -14.38 2.39 10.04
CA ARG A 64 -14.78 2.72 8.66
C ARG A 64 -13.70 3.53 7.94
N GLU A 65 -13.16 4.56 8.59
CA GLU A 65 -12.10 5.39 8.00
C GLU A 65 -10.83 4.56 7.69
N ILE A 66 -10.41 3.70 8.63
CA ILE A 66 -9.25 2.82 8.46
C ILE A 66 -9.49 1.80 7.33
N VAL A 67 -10.68 1.21 7.26
CA VAL A 67 -11.04 0.25 6.20
C VAL A 67 -11.02 0.91 4.82
N GLU A 68 -11.55 2.13 4.70
CA GLU A 68 -11.52 2.89 3.45
C GLU A 68 -10.08 3.21 3.02
N GLN A 69 -9.22 3.61 3.95
CA GLN A 69 -7.81 3.93 3.69
C GLN A 69 -7.00 2.67 3.30
N LEU A 70 -7.24 1.53 3.96
CA LEU A 70 -6.63 0.24 3.60
C LEU A 70 -7.11 -0.25 2.22
N ALA A 71 -8.39 -0.05 1.89
CA ALA A 71 -8.93 -0.37 0.57
C ALA A 71 -8.32 0.50 -0.53
N GLY A 72 -8.03 1.78 -0.24
CA GLY A 72 -7.28 2.67 -1.12
C GLY A 72 -5.86 2.16 -1.36
N MET A 73 -5.12 1.84 -0.29
CA MET A 73 -3.77 1.28 -0.39
C MET A 73 -3.74 -0.03 -1.20
N SER A 74 -4.73 -0.90 -1.03
CA SER A 74 -4.85 -2.15 -1.81
C SER A 74 -4.97 -1.87 -3.31
N ARG A 75 -5.83 -0.92 -3.70
CA ARG A 75 -6.00 -0.50 -5.10
C ARG A 75 -4.71 0.08 -5.68
N ASP A 76 -4.03 0.96 -4.95
CA ASP A 76 -2.79 1.60 -5.39
C ASP A 76 -1.66 0.58 -5.62
N ILE A 77 -1.55 -0.41 -4.73
CA ILE A 77 -0.60 -1.53 -4.87
C ILE A 77 -0.95 -2.35 -6.11
N GLY A 78 -2.23 -2.65 -6.34
CA GLY A 78 -2.70 -3.37 -7.53
C GLY A 78 -2.31 -2.67 -8.83
N VAL A 79 -2.59 -1.37 -8.95
CA VAL A 79 -2.23 -0.55 -10.11
C VAL A 79 -0.70 -0.51 -10.33
N GLN A 80 0.09 -0.44 -9.27
CA GLN A 80 1.55 -0.47 -9.37
C GLN A 80 2.07 -1.83 -9.83
N LEU A 81 1.51 -2.93 -9.31
CA LEU A 81 1.86 -4.27 -9.74
C LEU A 81 1.52 -4.52 -11.21
N GLU A 82 0.37 -4.07 -11.69
CA GLU A 82 0.00 -4.16 -13.10
C GLU A 82 0.99 -3.41 -14.01
N LYS A 83 1.38 -2.18 -13.62
CA LYS A 83 2.39 -1.40 -14.33
C LYS A 83 3.74 -2.13 -14.37
N ASP A 84 4.14 -2.74 -13.26
CA ASP A 84 5.41 -3.47 -13.16
C ASP A 84 5.38 -4.77 -13.98
N VAL A 85 4.27 -5.50 -14.00
CA VAL A 85 4.06 -6.67 -14.88
C VAL A 85 4.17 -6.27 -16.35
N VAL A 86 3.53 -5.18 -16.76
CA VAL A 86 3.61 -4.68 -18.15
C VAL A 86 5.04 -4.26 -18.50
N LYS A 87 5.76 -3.58 -17.60
CA LYS A 87 7.18 -3.23 -17.81
C LYS A 87 8.08 -4.45 -17.93
N CYS A 88 7.91 -5.45 -17.06
CA CYS A 88 8.64 -6.72 -17.10
C CYS A 88 8.34 -7.49 -18.40
N ARG A 89 7.08 -7.55 -18.84
CA ARG A 89 6.68 -8.18 -20.10
C ARG A 89 7.30 -7.46 -21.30
N ARG A 90 7.32 -6.13 -21.33
CA ARG A 90 7.99 -5.34 -22.38
C ARG A 90 9.49 -5.58 -22.41
N ARG A 91 10.17 -5.60 -21.26
CA ARG A 91 11.61 -5.91 -21.17
C ARG A 91 11.92 -7.33 -21.64
N ALA A 92 11.11 -8.32 -21.26
CA ALA A 92 11.27 -9.70 -21.73
C ALA A 92 11.07 -9.83 -23.24
N CYS A 93 10.08 -9.13 -23.82
CA CYS A 93 9.86 -9.09 -25.26
C CYS A 93 11.00 -8.38 -26.01
N CYS A 94 11.55 -7.31 -25.44
CA CYS A 94 12.69 -6.59 -26.03
C CYS A 94 13.99 -7.41 -25.96
N ALA A 95 14.18 -8.19 -24.89
CA ALA A 95 15.30 -9.11 -24.72
C ALA A 95 15.23 -10.31 -25.70
N SER A 96 14.03 -10.85 -25.95
CA SER A 96 13.87 -11.94 -26.93
C SER A 96 13.97 -11.44 -28.37
N CYS A 97 13.56 -10.20 -28.65
CA CYS A 97 13.70 -9.57 -29.96
C CYS A 97 15.18 -9.27 -30.30
N SER A 98 15.97 -8.80 -29.33
CA SER A 98 17.42 -8.55 -29.52
C SER A 98 18.26 -9.83 -29.63
N GLN A 99 17.82 -10.94 -29.01
CA GLN A 99 18.45 -12.25 -29.19
C GLN A 99 18.11 -12.87 -30.56
N ARG A 100 16.90 -12.62 -31.08
CA ARG A 100 16.48 -13.11 -32.41
C ARG A 100 17.24 -12.42 -33.53
N THR A 101 17.45 -11.11 -33.46
CA THR A 101 18.25 -10.36 -34.45
C THR A 101 19.74 -10.73 -34.41
N ARG A 102 20.31 -11.08 -33.25
CA ARG A 102 21.68 -11.61 -33.14
C ARG A 102 21.86 -13.00 -33.78
N ARG A 103 20.87 -13.88 -33.71
CA ARG A 103 20.91 -15.21 -34.34
C ARG A 103 20.62 -15.19 -35.84
N SER A 104 19.84 -14.23 -36.34
CA SER A 104 19.59 -14.09 -37.77
C SER A 104 20.65 -13.25 -38.49
N GLY A 105 21.33 -12.33 -37.82
CA GLY A 105 22.43 -11.52 -38.40
C GLY A 105 23.73 -12.29 -38.63
N THR A 106 23.95 -13.42 -37.95
CA THR A 106 25.15 -14.26 -38.12
C THR A 106 25.00 -15.34 -39.19
N ARG A 107 23.78 -15.59 -39.70
CA ARG A 107 23.53 -16.63 -40.72
C ARG A 107 23.71 -16.16 -42.16
N TRP A 108 23.77 -14.85 -42.42
CA TRP A 108 24.05 -14.29 -43.75
C TRP A 108 25.52 -13.88 -43.94
N ALA A 109 26.30 -13.77 -42.87
CA ALA A 109 27.71 -13.36 -42.95
C ALA A 109 28.70 -14.52 -43.22
N THR A 110 28.26 -15.77 -43.11
CA THR A 110 29.13 -16.95 -43.31
C THR A 110 28.89 -17.73 -44.60
N SER A 111 27.85 -17.42 -45.39
CA SER A 111 27.61 -18.06 -46.69
C SER A 111 28.18 -17.28 -47.90
N VAL A 112 28.62 -16.04 -47.73
CA VAL A 112 29.22 -15.23 -48.82
C VAL A 112 30.75 -15.35 -48.89
N SER A 113 31.41 -15.99 -47.91
CA SER A 113 32.88 -16.04 -47.85
C SER A 113 33.53 -17.32 -48.40
N ARG A 114 32.77 -18.24 -49.03
CA ARG A 114 33.31 -19.48 -49.64
C ARG A 114 33.28 -19.53 -51.18
N ARG A 115 33.11 -18.39 -51.86
CA ARG A 115 33.05 -18.35 -53.33
C ARG A 115 33.95 -17.28 -53.96
N ALA A 116 35.08 -16.95 -53.32
CA ALA A 116 36.05 -15.99 -53.84
C ALA A 116 37.51 -16.34 -53.45
N SER A 117 37.92 -17.59 -53.68
CA SER A 117 39.33 -18.01 -53.55
C SER A 117 39.67 -19.05 -54.62
N GLY A 118 39.58 -18.61 -55.87
CA GLY A 118 40.16 -19.25 -57.04
C GLY A 118 40.36 -18.16 -58.08
N TRP A 119 41.40 -18.25 -58.90
CA TRP A 119 41.81 -17.26 -59.90
C TRP A 119 42.76 -16.15 -59.39
N ARG A 120 44.00 -16.56 -59.11
CA ARG A 120 45.21 -15.87 -59.60
C ARG A 120 46.31 -16.90 -59.85
N ARG A 121 46.42 -17.34 -61.11
CA ARG A 121 47.67 -17.76 -61.76
C ARG A 121 47.53 -17.41 -63.24
N GLY A 122 48.57 -16.80 -63.79
CA GLY A 122 48.65 -16.24 -65.14
C GLY A 122 49.35 -14.90 -65.07
#